data_AF-A0A3N5V1D4-F1
#
_entry.id   AF-A0A3N5V1D4-F1
#
_cell.length_a   1.000
_cell.length_b   1.000
_cell.length_c   1.000
_cell.angle_alpha   90.00
_cell.angle_beta   90.00
_cell.angle_gamma   90.00
#
_symmetry.space_group_name_H-M   'P 1'
#
loop_
_entity.id
_entity.type
_entity.pdbx_description
1 polymer ?
#
loop_
_entity_poly.entity_id
_entity_poly.type
_entity_poly.pdbx_seq_one_letter_code
_entity_poly.pdbx_strand_id
1 'polypeptide(L)'
;MANGYSVEVCRELQERFRRAGVYRPMRVRRYEPGTELMYQVRGFSHNNTVSVSLAVERFVGGGFAGQVYRVKVVRIDGGRIAGLEEGGAYAMKILIPPSGLSCLFRDALYWVGFQGPFQLQVNPAAARAGALWQKIIRRGAAIKFGDERAVVNIYGTFVDEQLGSCGELSEWVDGRTWRLEVDDRLDLLKLWGKGKAIDESRVGSPEYRAKKVFMREFVELLHEMGAHEFARQYEWSTCKSQPNCLKRQMMNAECGTRNAESDRGVSPQLQAQESSAAGLVAVDFRAGLALLPFLPMSPGDVKLICKGLGRGSLVQFDRGNLDRLECFVAAHSTQFADMEGMLAELKDAECTYRNSIPDITHNHVRLLYSGRLWATMFASAVTGWKVRGLIEEERAETLRRNRLLTFLFFLVGCIPLAGRMFQHMWGRQDWRRHYATIVSSFRYFGQAFRARVAEKLIGWHHSGRVDGERALKLADQPWRFLGHWPLSLLPAVLHRSLTDWRFAREKFVHLFIQPVRLYFNAQLREQWLRDMVAEGQGKHMLSDDDARTIQRQINEPYIQKYLKCLAVHLCTLFVTEATALTLAVIYVTMHSEMP
;
A
#
# COMPACT_ATOMS: atom_id res chain seq x y z
N MET A 1 9.62 2.19 -23.18
CA MET A 1 9.64 0.75 -23.51
C MET A 1 9.06 -0.07 -22.36
N ALA A 2 7.77 -0.38 -22.44
CA ALA A 2 7.05 -1.18 -21.44
C ALA A 2 6.07 -2.09 -22.18
N ASN A 3 6.53 -3.27 -22.62
CA ASN A 3 5.67 -4.37 -23.07
C ASN A 3 6.35 -5.72 -22.77
N GLY A 4 6.77 -5.89 -21.52
CA GLY A 4 7.41 -7.12 -21.05
C GLY A 4 6.53 -7.96 -20.12
N TYR A 5 5.33 -7.49 -19.77
CA TYR A 5 4.43 -8.14 -18.84
C TYR A 5 3.19 -8.67 -19.57
N SER A 6 2.84 -9.94 -19.36
CA SER A 6 1.65 -10.59 -19.94
C SER A 6 0.92 -11.39 -18.87
N VAL A 7 -0.39 -11.17 -18.80
CA VAL A 7 -1.29 -11.91 -17.89
C VAL A 7 -1.45 -13.35 -18.37
N GLU A 8 -1.43 -13.56 -19.68
CA GLU A 8 -1.56 -14.86 -20.34
C GLU A 8 -0.41 -15.78 -19.95
N VAL A 9 0.83 -15.26 -19.93
CA VAL A 9 2.01 -15.99 -19.45
C VAL A 9 1.84 -16.41 -18.00
N CYS A 10 1.35 -15.53 -17.13
CA CYS A 10 1.05 -15.89 -15.75
C CYS A 10 0.00 -17.00 -15.66
N ARG A 11 -1.11 -16.90 -16.41
CA ARG A 11 -2.16 -17.93 -16.44
C ARG A 11 -1.64 -19.27 -16.93
N GLU A 12 -0.78 -19.29 -17.95
CA GLU A 12 -0.17 -20.51 -18.45
C GLU A 12 0.75 -21.16 -17.41
N LEU A 13 1.59 -20.36 -16.72
CA LEU A 13 2.45 -20.86 -15.64
C LEU A 13 1.62 -21.38 -14.45
N GLN A 14 0.49 -20.74 -14.12
CA GLN A 14 -0.44 -21.24 -13.10
C GLN A 14 -1.05 -22.58 -13.52
N GLU A 15 -1.42 -22.73 -14.79
CA GLU A 15 -1.97 -23.97 -15.30
C GLU A 15 -0.92 -25.10 -15.31
N ARG A 16 0.34 -24.80 -15.64
CA ARG A 16 1.46 -25.74 -15.48
C ARG A 16 1.66 -26.17 -14.04
N PHE A 17 1.47 -25.26 -13.06
CA PHE A 17 1.47 -25.64 -11.64
C PHE A 17 0.33 -26.62 -11.33
N ARG A 18 -0.90 -26.33 -11.77
CA ARG A 18 -2.07 -27.20 -11.54
C ARG A 18 -1.86 -28.60 -12.13
N ARG A 19 -1.39 -28.67 -13.38
CA ARG A 19 -1.09 -29.94 -14.07
C ARG A 19 0.01 -30.77 -13.40
N ALA A 20 0.89 -30.16 -12.62
CA ALA A 20 1.90 -30.90 -11.86
C ALA A 20 1.28 -31.75 -10.74
N GLY A 21 0.02 -31.53 -10.35
CA GLY A 21 -0.71 -32.39 -9.41
C GLY A 21 -0.10 -32.43 -8.01
N VAL A 22 0.52 -31.34 -7.56
CA VAL A 22 1.13 -31.27 -6.23
C VAL A 22 0.07 -31.05 -5.15
N TYR A 23 0.18 -31.76 -4.02
CA TYR A 23 -0.76 -31.66 -2.90
C TYR A 23 -0.83 -30.28 -2.26
N ARG A 24 0.28 -29.51 -2.23
CA ARG A 24 0.25 -28.16 -1.66
C ARG A 24 -0.41 -27.16 -2.62
N PRO A 25 -1.08 -26.12 -2.10
CA PRO A 25 -1.57 -25.03 -2.92
C PRO A 25 -0.41 -24.21 -3.50
N MET A 26 -0.70 -23.55 -4.62
CA MET A 26 0.20 -22.57 -5.23
C MET A 26 0.30 -21.34 -4.32
N ARG A 27 1.51 -20.81 -4.14
CA ARG A 27 1.71 -19.54 -3.42
C ARG A 27 1.40 -18.38 -4.35
N VAL A 28 0.31 -17.69 -4.10
CA VAL A 28 -0.05 -16.47 -4.82
C VAL A 28 0.64 -15.28 -4.14
N ARG A 29 1.11 -14.31 -4.94
CA ARG A 29 1.70 -13.05 -4.42
C ARG A 29 0.81 -11.85 -4.68
N ARG A 30 0.09 -11.88 -5.80
CA ARG A 30 -0.92 -10.91 -6.20
C ARG A 30 -1.92 -11.59 -7.12
N TYR A 31 -3.10 -11.00 -7.25
CA TYR A 31 -4.11 -11.43 -8.20
C TYR A 31 -3.94 -10.74 -9.55
N GLU A 32 -4.36 -11.43 -10.60
CA GLU A 32 -4.28 -10.93 -11.96
C GLU A 32 -5.64 -10.44 -12.46
N PRO A 33 -5.68 -9.54 -13.45
CA PRO A 33 -6.92 -9.18 -14.12
C PRO A 33 -7.71 -10.42 -14.57
N GLY A 34 -9.01 -10.41 -14.31
CA GLY A 34 -9.95 -11.51 -14.55
C GLY A 34 -9.95 -12.61 -13.50
N THR A 35 -9.16 -12.52 -12.42
CA THR A 35 -9.30 -13.44 -11.28
C THR A 35 -10.62 -13.17 -10.56
N GLU A 36 -11.45 -14.21 -10.40
CA GLU A 36 -12.63 -14.18 -9.54
C GLU A 36 -12.27 -14.58 -8.12
N LEU A 37 -12.79 -13.84 -7.15
CA LEU A 37 -12.53 -13.98 -5.73
C LEU A 37 -13.86 -14.02 -4.99
N MET A 38 -13.95 -14.80 -3.93
CA MET A 38 -15.13 -14.86 -3.08
C MET A 38 -14.72 -14.65 -1.63
N TYR A 39 -15.35 -13.68 -0.96
CA TYR A 39 -15.03 -13.35 0.42
C TYR A 39 -16.28 -13.28 1.29
N GLN A 40 -16.11 -13.62 2.55
CA GLN A 40 -17.05 -13.27 3.61
C GLN A 40 -16.72 -11.86 4.09
N VAL A 41 -17.50 -10.88 3.64
CA VAL A 41 -17.30 -9.46 3.94
C VAL A 41 -18.18 -9.06 5.12
N ARG A 42 -17.54 -8.53 6.17
CA ARG A 42 -18.23 -8.02 7.35
C ARG A 42 -18.49 -6.52 7.20
N GLY A 43 -19.77 -6.15 7.06
CA GLY A 43 -20.22 -4.76 6.98
C GLY A 43 -20.21 -4.04 8.34
N PHE A 44 -20.64 -2.77 8.39
CA PHE A 44 -20.69 -1.98 9.63
C PHE A 44 -22.07 -1.93 10.30
N SER A 45 -23.12 -2.33 9.60
CA SER A 45 -24.49 -2.36 10.12
C SER A 45 -24.86 -3.78 10.58
N HIS A 46 -25.36 -3.91 11.81
CA HIS A 46 -25.95 -5.13 12.39
C HIS A 46 -25.09 -6.40 12.37
N ASN A 47 -23.77 -6.25 12.37
CA ASN A 47 -22.83 -7.38 12.41
C ASN A 47 -22.98 -8.41 11.27
N ASN A 48 -23.61 -8.00 10.17
CA ASN A 48 -23.89 -8.88 9.05
C ASN A 48 -22.60 -9.20 8.28
N THR A 49 -22.36 -10.49 8.11
CA THR A 49 -21.34 -11.01 7.20
C THR A 49 -22.06 -11.50 5.95
N VAL A 50 -21.63 -11.02 4.79
CA VAL A 50 -22.26 -11.28 3.50
C VAL A 50 -21.22 -11.88 2.57
N SER A 51 -21.62 -12.87 1.76
CA SER A 51 -20.72 -13.45 0.77
C SER A 51 -20.69 -12.56 -0.46
N VAL A 52 -19.51 -12.12 -0.87
CA VAL A 52 -19.32 -11.20 -2.00
C VAL A 52 -18.37 -11.83 -3.00
N SER A 53 -18.84 -12.01 -4.24
CA SER A 53 -18.03 -12.41 -5.38
C SER A 53 -17.50 -11.17 -6.10
N LEU A 54 -16.20 -11.14 -6.35
CA LEU A 54 -15.47 -10.02 -6.95
C LEU A 54 -14.70 -10.51 -8.18
N ALA A 55 -14.68 -9.70 -9.24
CA ALA A 55 -13.77 -9.88 -10.36
C ALA A 55 -12.67 -8.81 -10.29
N VAL A 56 -11.40 -9.23 -10.31
CA VAL A 56 -10.27 -8.30 -10.36
C VAL A 56 -10.20 -7.67 -11.75
N GLU A 57 -10.39 -6.37 -11.84
CA GLU A 57 -10.23 -5.65 -13.10
C GLU A 57 -8.77 -5.28 -13.32
N ARG A 58 -8.11 -4.77 -12.28
CA ARG A 58 -6.75 -4.27 -12.37
C ARG A 58 -6.02 -4.27 -11.04
N PHE A 59 -4.75 -4.63 -11.06
CA PHE A 59 -3.79 -4.32 -9.99
C PHE A 59 -3.34 -2.86 -10.11
N VAL A 60 -3.60 -2.05 -9.08
CA VAL A 60 -3.30 -0.61 -9.09
C VAL A 60 -1.88 -0.36 -8.60
N GLY A 61 -1.49 -1.00 -7.51
CA GLY A 61 -0.17 -0.84 -6.92
C GLY A 61 -0.06 -1.52 -5.55
N GLY A 62 1.15 -1.51 -4.99
CA GLY A 62 1.38 -2.01 -3.64
C GLY A 62 2.54 -1.30 -2.96
N GLY A 63 2.39 -1.11 -1.65
CA GLY A 63 3.40 -0.52 -0.77
C GLY A 63 3.53 -1.35 0.50
N PHE A 64 4.13 -0.76 1.54
CA PHE A 64 4.29 -1.45 2.83
C PHE A 64 2.95 -1.71 3.54
N ALA A 65 1.93 -0.88 3.31
CA ALA A 65 0.60 -1.05 3.90
C ALA A 65 -0.23 -2.17 3.25
N GLY A 66 0.17 -2.67 2.09
CA GLY A 66 -0.58 -3.68 1.35
C GLY A 66 -0.60 -3.42 -0.15
N GLN A 67 -1.50 -4.13 -0.84
CA GLN A 67 -1.74 -4.05 -2.27
C GLN A 67 -3.18 -3.69 -2.57
N VAL A 68 -3.38 -2.86 -3.60
CA VAL A 68 -4.67 -2.29 -3.98
C VAL A 68 -5.05 -2.76 -5.38
N TYR A 69 -6.30 -3.17 -5.52
CA TYR A 69 -6.93 -3.62 -6.76
C TYR A 69 -8.17 -2.79 -7.03
N ARG A 70 -8.46 -2.56 -8.31
CA ARG A 70 -9.81 -2.23 -8.76
C ARG A 70 -10.54 -3.54 -9.00
N VAL A 71 -11.70 -3.70 -8.38
CA VAL A 71 -12.54 -4.89 -8.49
C VAL A 71 -13.95 -4.50 -8.88
N LYS A 72 -14.64 -5.42 -9.57
CA LYS A 72 -16.07 -5.33 -9.84
C LYS A 72 -16.81 -6.32 -8.95
N VAL A 73 -17.87 -5.90 -8.28
CA VAL A 73 -18.74 -6.85 -7.57
C VAL A 73 -19.57 -7.60 -8.60
N VAL A 74 -19.44 -8.92 -8.61
CA VAL A 74 -20.16 -9.81 -9.52
C VAL A 74 -21.48 -10.25 -8.90
N ARG A 75 -21.46 -10.61 -7.61
CA ARG A 75 -22.62 -11.13 -6.89
C ARG A 75 -22.52 -10.86 -5.40
N ILE A 76 -23.66 -10.65 -4.75
CA ILE A 76 -23.80 -10.50 -3.29
C ILE A 76 -24.83 -11.51 -2.77
N ASP A 77 -24.39 -12.50 -2.00
CA ASP A 77 -25.25 -13.54 -1.42
C ASP A 77 -25.39 -13.38 0.10
N GLY A 78 -26.60 -13.58 0.62
CA GLY A 78 -26.84 -13.70 2.06
C GLY A 78 -27.04 -12.39 2.82
N GLY A 79 -27.32 -11.28 2.14
CA GLY A 79 -27.66 -10.01 2.79
C GLY A 79 -27.34 -8.79 1.95
N ARG A 80 -27.35 -7.60 2.58
CA ARG A 80 -26.94 -6.33 1.96
C ARG A 80 -25.91 -5.63 2.83
N ILE A 81 -24.93 -5.01 2.18
CA ILE A 81 -23.99 -4.07 2.81
C ILE A 81 -24.29 -2.69 2.22
N ALA A 82 -24.55 -1.70 3.07
CA ALA A 82 -24.91 -0.35 2.61
C ALA A 82 -23.83 0.24 1.67
N GLY A 83 -24.24 0.63 0.46
CA GLY A 83 -23.38 1.19 -0.59
C GLY A 83 -22.58 0.17 -1.41
N LEU A 84 -22.74 -1.13 -1.15
CA LEU A 84 -22.19 -2.19 -1.98
C LEU A 84 -23.28 -2.73 -2.91
N GLU A 85 -23.04 -2.69 -4.21
CA GLU A 85 -24.01 -3.04 -5.26
C GLU A 85 -23.38 -3.97 -6.29
N GLU A 86 -24.16 -4.91 -6.80
CA GLU A 86 -23.75 -5.77 -7.92
C GLU A 86 -23.48 -4.93 -9.17
N GLY A 87 -22.41 -5.26 -9.89
CA GLY A 87 -21.94 -4.51 -11.04
C GLY A 87 -21.10 -3.27 -10.70
N GLY A 88 -21.09 -2.82 -9.44
CA GLY A 88 -20.32 -1.65 -9.01
C GLY A 88 -18.80 -1.90 -9.00
N ALA A 89 -18.03 -0.81 -9.18
CA ALA A 89 -16.57 -0.83 -9.13
C ALA A 89 -16.04 -0.30 -7.80
N TYR A 90 -15.10 -1.03 -7.20
CA TYR A 90 -14.63 -0.80 -5.83
C TYR A 90 -13.11 -0.93 -5.73
N ALA A 91 -12.55 -0.34 -4.68
CA ALA A 91 -11.16 -0.53 -4.31
C ALA A 91 -11.06 -1.69 -3.31
N MET A 92 -10.31 -2.73 -3.64
CA MET A 92 -9.99 -3.82 -2.73
C MET A 92 -8.54 -3.69 -2.28
N LYS A 93 -8.30 -3.54 -0.97
CA LYS A 93 -6.95 -3.51 -0.40
C LYS A 93 -6.70 -4.75 0.44
N ILE A 94 -5.62 -5.47 0.15
CA ILE A 94 -5.17 -6.63 0.92
C ILE A 94 -3.89 -6.22 1.64
N LEU A 95 -3.85 -6.40 2.97
CA LEU A 95 -2.89 -5.76 3.89
C LEU A 95 -1.53 -6.49 3.96
N ILE A 96 -1.08 -7.00 2.82
CA ILE A 96 0.22 -7.66 2.62
C ILE A 96 0.95 -7.05 1.42
N PRO A 97 2.26 -6.73 1.53
CA PRO A 97 3.00 -6.19 0.41
C PRO A 97 3.18 -7.26 -0.68
N PRO A 98 3.14 -6.91 -1.97
CA PRO A 98 3.36 -7.88 -3.05
C PRO A 98 4.82 -8.36 -3.11
N SER A 99 5.75 -7.58 -2.55
CA SER A 99 7.17 -7.88 -2.48
C SER A 99 7.54 -8.56 -1.15
N GLY A 100 8.17 -9.72 -1.23
CA GLY A 100 8.66 -10.44 -0.05
C GLY A 100 9.71 -9.67 0.76
N LEU A 101 10.55 -8.87 0.09
CA LEU A 101 11.54 -8.01 0.78
C LEU A 101 10.84 -6.89 1.55
N SER A 102 9.85 -6.23 0.93
CA SER A 102 9.08 -5.17 1.58
C SER A 102 8.26 -5.70 2.76
N CYS A 103 7.69 -6.90 2.62
CA CYS A 103 7.02 -7.60 3.71
C CYS A 103 7.97 -7.88 4.87
N LEU A 104 9.16 -8.44 4.59
CA LEU A 104 10.16 -8.76 5.61
C LEU A 104 10.65 -7.50 6.33
N PHE A 105 10.95 -6.43 5.60
CA PHE A 105 11.39 -5.16 6.19
C PHE A 105 10.33 -4.55 7.10
N ARG A 106 9.08 -4.48 6.64
CA ARG A 106 7.96 -4.00 7.45
C ARG A 106 7.77 -4.85 8.70
N ASP A 107 7.74 -6.17 8.55
CA ASP A 107 7.49 -7.09 9.65
C ASP A 107 8.62 -6.99 10.69
N ALA A 108 9.87 -6.79 10.26
CA ALA A 108 11.01 -6.56 11.15
C ALA A 108 10.85 -5.26 11.96
N LEU A 109 10.52 -4.14 11.31
CA LEU A 109 10.30 -2.86 12.01
C LEU A 109 9.13 -2.96 13.00
N TYR A 110 8.04 -3.62 12.59
CA TYR A 110 6.89 -3.82 13.48
C TYR A 110 7.26 -4.72 14.67
N TRP A 111 8.03 -5.78 14.43
CA TRP A 111 8.48 -6.68 15.49
C TRP A 111 9.40 -5.98 16.49
N VAL A 112 10.32 -5.12 16.02
CA VAL A 112 11.16 -4.31 16.91
C VAL A 112 10.31 -3.43 17.83
N GLY A 113 9.25 -2.82 17.29
CA GLY A 113 8.38 -1.94 18.06
C GLY A 113 7.42 -2.67 19.01
N PHE A 114 6.81 -3.76 18.55
CA PHE A 114 5.62 -4.37 19.18
C PHE A 114 5.79 -5.84 19.57
N GLN A 115 6.92 -6.46 19.22
CA GLN A 115 7.29 -7.85 19.54
C GLN A 115 6.25 -8.89 19.07
N GLY A 116 5.60 -8.60 17.93
CA GLY A 116 4.56 -9.45 17.36
C GLY A 116 4.52 -9.39 15.83
N PRO A 117 3.68 -10.21 15.18
CA PRO A 117 3.45 -10.12 13.74
C PRO A 117 2.68 -8.84 13.39
N PHE A 118 2.84 -8.34 12.16
CA PHE A 118 2.13 -7.15 11.68
C PHE A 118 0.61 -7.34 11.76
N GLN A 119 -0.02 -6.65 12.72
CA GLN A 119 -1.38 -6.99 13.15
C GLN A 119 -2.45 -6.70 12.08
N LEU A 120 -2.32 -5.62 11.31
CA LEU A 120 -3.24 -5.35 10.19
C LEU A 120 -3.25 -6.46 9.14
N GLN A 121 -2.16 -7.23 8.99
CA GLN A 121 -2.16 -8.40 8.11
C GLN A 121 -2.88 -9.59 8.75
N VAL A 122 -2.63 -9.89 10.03
CA VAL A 122 -2.98 -11.21 10.60
C VAL A 122 -4.15 -11.20 11.58
N ASN A 123 -4.59 -10.04 12.02
CA ASN A 123 -5.59 -9.89 13.07
C ASN A 123 -6.84 -9.16 12.52
N PRO A 124 -7.96 -9.87 12.34
CA PRO A 124 -9.20 -9.27 11.88
C PRO A 124 -9.70 -8.14 12.78
N ALA A 125 -9.42 -8.17 14.10
CA ALA A 125 -9.79 -7.09 15.01
C ALA A 125 -9.01 -5.80 14.73
N ALA A 126 -7.73 -5.91 14.35
CA ALA A 126 -6.90 -4.76 13.98
C ALA A 126 -7.40 -4.12 12.66
N ALA A 127 -7.66 -4.95 11.64
CA ALA A 127 -8.25 -4.47 10.39
C ALA A 127 -9.63 -3.82 10.63
N ARG A 128 -10.45 -4.41 11.49
CA ARG A 128 -11.76 -3.89 11.87
C ARG A 128 -11.68 -2.56 12.61
N ALA A 129 -10.79 -2.43 13.60
CA ALA A 129 -10.57 -1.20 14.34
C ALA A 129 -10.16 -0.05 13.39
N GLY A 130 -9.20 -0.28 12.50
CA GLY A 130 -8.79 0.73 11.51
C GLY A 130 -9.94 1.15 10.57
N ALA A 131 -10.80 0.21 10.20
CA ALA A 131 -11.95 0.45 9.34
C ALA A 131 -13.06 1.26 10.05
N LEU A 132 -13.30 0.98 11.33
CA LEU A 132 -14.25 1.71 12.18
C LEU A 132 -13.75 3.14 12.48
N TRP A 133 -12.46 3.32 12.78
CA TRP A 133 -11.85 4.64 12.90
C TRP A 133 -12.11 5.48 11.63
N GLN A 134 -11.85 4.92 10.45
CA GLN A 134 -12.09 5.61 9.19
C GLN A 134 -13.55 6.01 8.98
N LYS A 135 -14.51 5.14 9.34
CA LYS A 135 -15.94 5.45 9.29
C LYS A 135 -16.32 6.63 10.18
N ILE A 136 -15.85 6.63 11.42
CA ILE A 136 -16.15 7.68 12.38
C ILE A 136 -15.47 8.99 11.96
N ILE A 137 -14.21 8.94 11.52
CA ILE A 137 -13.48 10.09 10.95
C ILE A 137 -14.21 10.67 9.74
N ARG A 138 -14.79 9.84 8.87
CA ARG A 138 -15.59 10.30 7.74
C ARG A 138 -16.80 11.13 8.16
N ARG A 139 -17.48 10.74 9.25
CA ARG A 139 -18.57 11.55 9.81
C ARG A 139 -18.07 12.84 10.45
N GLY A 140 -16.91 12.81 11.13
CA GLY A 140 -16.23 14.02 11.60
C GLY A 140 -15.84 14.98 10.47
N ALA A 141 -15.41 14.44 9.33
CA ALA A 141 -15.08 15.22 8.14
C ALA A 141 -16.32 15.89 7.53
N ALA A 142 -17.50 15.26 7.61
CA ALA A 142 -18.76 15.88 7.21
C ALA A 142 -19.06 17.14 8.05
N ILE A 143 -18.75 17.10 9.35
CA ILE A 143 -18.96 18.24 10.26
C ILE A 143 -17.96 19.36 9.94
N LYS A 144 -16.69 19.02 9.73
CA LYS A 144 -15.62 20.00 9.50
C LYS A 144 -15.67 20.63 8.10
N PHE A 145 -15.93 19.83 7.07
CA PHE A 145 -15.84 20.24 5.67
C PHE A 145 -17.20 20.33 4.96
N GLY A 146 -18.30 19.95 5.61
CA GLY A 146 -19.63 19.94 5.01
C GLY A 146 -19.89 18.80 4.01
N ASP A 147 -18.94 17.88 3.79
CA ASP A 147 -19.10 16.77 2.85
C ASP A 147 -18.43 15.49 3.39
N GLU A 148 -19.20 14.41 3.54
CA GLU A 148 -18.68 13.09 3.90
C GLU A 148 -17.72 12.51 2.84
N ARG A 149 -17.78 12.98 1.58
CA ARG A 149 -16.89 12.54 0.49
C ARG A 149 -15.47 13.09 0.62
N ALA A 150 -15.22 13.97 1.59
CA ALA A 150 -13.88 14.43 1.98
C ALA A 150 -13.01 13.29 2.54
N VAL A 151 -13.61 12.17 2.95
CA VAL A 151 -12.91 10.94 3.36
C VAL A 151 -13.47 9.76 2.57
N VAL A 152 -12.58 8.95 2.00
CA VAL A 152 -13.00 7.77 1.23
C VAL A 152 -13.82 6.81 2.07
N ASN A 153 -14.93 6.33 1.49
CA ASN A 153 -15.80 5.40 2.18
C ASN A 153 -15.20 3.99 2.24
N ILE A 154 -15.49 3.25 3.31
CA ILE A 154 -15.13 1.84 3.47
C ILE A 154 -16.43 1.02 3.64
N TYR A 155 -16.55 -0.13 2.99
CA TYR A 155 -17.78 -0.94 3.00
C TYR A 155 -17.69 -2.12 3.97
N GLY A 156 -16.50 -2.70 4.11
CA GLY A 156 -16.30 -3.80 5.05
C GLY A 156 -14.89 -4.35 5.03
N THR A 157 -14.66 -5.30 5.93
CA THR A 157 -13.39 -6.02 6.09
C THR A 157 -13.58 -7.50 5.80
N PHE A 158 -12.56 -8.17 5.30
CA PHE A 158 -12.56 -9.60 5.00
C PHE A 158 -11.20 -10.25 5.28
N VAL A 159 -11.12 -11.57 5.17
CA VAL A 159 -9.89 -12.34 5.25
C VAL A 159 -9.61 -12.99 3.90
N ASP A 160 -8.41 -12.80 3.39
CA ASP A 160 -7.88 -13.51 2.23
C ASP A 160 -6.98 -14.66 2.71
N GLU A 161 -7.51 -15.88 2.66
CA GLU A 161 -6.79 -17.09 3.11
C GLU A 161 -5.70 -17.53 2.13
N GLN A 162 -5.76 -17.11 0.86
CA GLN A 162 -4.84 -17.53 -0.19
C GLN A 162 -3.52 -16.75 -0.14
N LEU A 163 -3.59 -15.43 0.07
CA LEU A 163 -2.47 -14.55 0.35
C LEU A 163 -2.10 -14.52 1.83
N GLY A 164 -3.01 -14.95 2.69
CA GLY A 164 -2.81 -15.08 4.11
C GLY A 164 -2.82 -13.74 4.85
N SER A 165 -3.81 -12.90 4.54
CA SER A 165 -3.91 -11.52 5.03
C SER A 165 -5.36 -11.05 5.19
N CYS A 166 -5.61 -10.16 6.13
CA CYS A 166 -6.83 -9.36 6.17
C CYS A 166 -6.87 -8.38 4.96
N GLY A 167 -8.08 -8.01 4.59
CA GLY A 167 -8.35 -7.04 3.53
C GLY A 167 -9.58 -6.18 3.83
N GLU A 168 -9.77 -5.17 2.99
CA GLU A 168 -10.86 -4.21 3.08
C GLU A 168 -11.40 -3.87 1.68
N LEU A 169 -12.71 -3.62 1.62
CA LEU A 169 -13.39 -3.09 0.45
C LEU A 169 -13.78 -1.64 0.72
N SER A 170 -13.36 -0.76 -0.17
CA SER A 170 -13.56 0.69 -0.08
C SER A 170 -14.09 1.24 -1.39
N GLU A 171 -14.56 2.48 -1.34
CA GLU A 171 -14.96 3.25 -2.50
C GLU A 171 -13.80 3.34 -3.51
N TRP A 172 -14.12 3.09 -4.79
CA TRP A 172 -13.22 3.45 -5.88
C TRP A 172 -13.32 4.97 -6.12
N VAL A 173 -12.26 5.69 -5.77
CA VAL A 173 -12.18 7.13 -6.05
C VAL A 173 -11.64 7.30 -7.47
N ASP A 174 -12.50 7.72 -8.39
CA ASP A 174 -12.04 8.23 -9.68
C ASP A 174 -11.46 9.64 -9.48
N GLY A 175 -10.14 9.71 -9.39
CA GLY A 175 -9.45 10.93 -8.99
C GLY A 175 -8.00 10.96 -9.41
N ARG A 176 -7.41 12.15 -9.32
CA ARG A 176 -6.00 12.45 -9.62
C ARG A 176 -5.32 13.04 -8.39
N THR A 177 -3.99 13.06 -8.36
CA THR A 177 -3.23 13.62 -7.23
C THR A 177 -3.39 15.14 -7.13
N TRP A 178 -2.84 15.91 -8.08
CA TRP A 178 -3.00 17.37 -8.22
C TRP A 178 -2.39 17.83 -9.55
N ARG A 179 -2.75 19.03 -10.04
CA ARG A 179 -2.08 19.63 -11.19
C ARG A 179 -0.76 20.25 -10.75
N LEU A 180 0.27 20.10 -11.59
CA LEU A 180 1.50 20.86 -11.40
C LEU A 180 1.24 22.28 -11.92
N GLU A 181 1.21 23.24 -11.01
CA GLU A 181 0.94 24.65 -11.30
C GLU A 181 2.26 25.41 -11.41
N VAL A 182 2.41 26.20 -12.47
CA VAL A 182 3.52 27.16 -12.61
C VAL A 182 3.15 28.43 -11.85
N ASP A 183 4.05 28.92 -11.01
CA ASP A 183 3.83 30.09 -10.16
C ASP A 183 5.05 31.00 -10.19
N ASP A 184 4.92 32.12 -10.90
CA ASP A 184 5.97 33.14 -11.02
C ASP A 184 6.09 34.01 -9.76
N ARG A 185 5.16 33.84 -8.79
CA ARG A 185 5.04 34.64 -7.57
C ARG A 185 5.34 33.82 -6.32
N LEU A 186 6.43 33.05 -6.37
CA LEU A 186 6.93 32.27 -5.22
C LEU A 186 7.24 33.14 -3.99
N ASP A 187 7.53 34.43 -4.19
CA ASP A 187 7.66 35.44 -3.13
C ASP A 187 6.36 35.55 -2.32
N LEU A 188 5.23 35.74 -3.00
CA LEU A 188 3.90 35.83 -2.39
C LEU A 188 3.48 34.50 -1.79
N LEU A 189 3.73 33.37 -2.47
CA LEU A 189 3.42 32.04 -1.94
C LEU A 189 4.19 31.73 -0.64
N LYS A 190 5.44 32.20 -0.51
CA LYS A 190 6.23 32.06 0.71
C LYS A 190 5.70 32.94 1.85
N LEU A 191 5.23 34.15 1.55
CA LEU A 191 4.58 35.03 2.53
C LEU A 191 3.24 34.45 2.98
N TRP A 192 2.44 33.92 2.04
CA TRP A 192 1.20 33.18 2.31
C TRP A 192 1.44 32.01 3.25
N GLY A 193 2.44 31.18 2.94
CA GLY A 193 2.80 30.03 3.75
C GLY A 193 3.28 30.37 5.17
N LYS A 194 3.65 31.64 5.43
CA LYS A 194 3.99 32.17 6.76
C LYS A 194 2.81 32.86 7.46
N GLY A 195 1.63 32.89 6.86
CA GLY A 195 0.44 33.56 7.40
C GLY A 195 0.53 35.09 7.43
N LYS A 196 1.37 35.70 6.56
CA LYS A 196 1.45 37.16 6.47
C LYS A 196 0.28 37.71 5.67
N ALA A 197 -0.22 38.89 6.05
CA ALA A 197 -1.26 39.61 5.31
C ALA A 197 -0.77 39.96 3.90
N ILE A 198 -1.42 39.38 2.90
CA ILE A 198 -1.16 39.59 1.48
C ILE A 198 -2.50 39.55 0.74
N ASP A 199 -2.53 40.15 -0.45
CA ASP A 199 -3.67 40.04 -1.35
C ASP A 199 -3.71 38.63 -1.95
N GLU A 200 -4.64 37.80 -1.48
CA GLU A 200 -4.78 36.40 -1.89
C GLU A 200 -5.13 36.22 -3.38
N SER A 201 -5.72 37.25 -4.02
CA SER A 201 -6.04 37.23 -5.45
C SER A 201 -4.79 37.17 -6.33
N ARG A 202 -3.64 37.60 -5.78
CA ARG A 202 -2.36 37.67 -6.49
C ARG A 202 -1.47 36.46 -6.22
N VAL A 203 -1.89 35.54 -5.36
CA VAL A 203 -1.10 34.36 -5.00
C VAL A 203 -1.39 33.24 -5.98
N GLY A 204 -0.35 32.73 -6.64
CA GLY A 204 -0.48 31.61 -7.56
C GLY A 204 -0.75 30.27 -6.87
N SER A 205 -0.65 29.19 -7.65
CA SER A 205 -0.80 27.80 -7.22
C SER A 205 -2.10 27.49 -6.42
N PRO A 206 -3.29 27.77 -6.94
CA PRO A 206 -4.54 27.57 -6.20
C PRO A 206 -4.81 26.11 -5.78
N GLU A 207 -4.51 25.09 -6.60
CA GLU A 207 -4.67 23.69 -6.19
C GLU A 207 -3.67 23.28 -5.10
N TYR A 208 -2.42 23.74 -5.21
CA TYR A 208 -1.42 23.53 -4.15
C TYR A 208 -1.90 24.12 -2.82
N ARG A 209 -2.38 25.38 -2.84
CA ARG A 209 -2.85 26.09 -1.66
C ARG A 209 -4.05 25.38 -1.04
N ALA A 210 -5.05 25.06 -1.86
CA ALA A 210 -6.25 24.35 -1.41
C ALA A 210 -5.92 23.01 -0.77
N LYS A 211 -5.06 22.21 -1.42
CA LYS A 211 -4.63 20.92 -0.88
C LYS A 211 -3.89 21.05 0.44
N LYS A 212 -2.98 22.04 0.56
CA LYS A 212 -2.21 22.27 1.79
C LYS A 212 -3.12 22.71 2.96
N VAL A 213 -4.11 23.55 2.68
CA VAL A 213 -5.13 23.96 3.65
C VAL A 213 -5.97 22.77 4.09
N PHE A 214 -6.52 22.01 3.15
CA PHE A 214 -7.30 20.80 3.42
C PHE A 214 -6.52 19.80 4.29
N MET A 215 -5.26 19.50 3.93
CA MET A 215 -4.44 18.55 4.70
C MET A 215 -4.16 19.06 6.12
N ARG A 216 -3.93 20.37 6.31
CA ARG A 216 -3.75 20.97 7.63
C ARG A 216 -5.02 20.84 8.48
N GLU A 217 -6.16 21.25 7.95
CA GLU A 217 -7.45 21.18 8.64
C GLU A 217 -7.88 19.74 8.92
N PHE A 218 -7.53 18.81 8.02
CA PHE A 218 -7.79 17.40 8.23
C PHE A 218 -6.92 16.81 9.34
N VAL A 219 -5.64 17.20 9.42
CA VAL A 219 -4.76 16.85 10.54
C VAL A 219 -5.28 17.42 11.86
N GLU A 220 -5.80 18.65 11.86
CA GLU A 220 -6.44 19.26 13.03
C GLU A 220 -7.66 18.47 13.48
N LEU A 221 -8.57 18.12 12.55
CA LEU A 221 -9.72 17.26 12.83
C LEU A 221 -9.30 15.91 13.43
N LEU A 222 -8.29 15.25 12.84
CA LEU A 222 -7.78 13.98 13.36
C LEU A 222 -7.22 14.12 14.79
N HIS A 223 -6.58 15.24 15.10
CA HIS A 223 -6.16 15.54 16.48
C HIS A 223 -7.36 15.79 17.41
N GLU A 224 -8.35 16.58 16.98
CA GLU A 224 -9.58 16.86 17.72
C GLU A 224 -10.31 15.57 18.10
N MET A 225 -10.44 14.63 17.16
CA MET A 225 -11.07 13.32 17.33
C MET A 225 -10.21 12.28 18.06
N GLY A 226 -8.95 12.60 18.40
CA GLY A 226 -8.04 11.66 19.06
C GLY A 226 -7.33 10.66 18.13
N ALA A 227 -7.51 10.74 16.82
CA ALA A 227 -6.87 9.93 15.77
C ALA A 227 -5.46 10.43 15.38
N HIS A 228 -4.66 10.79 16.37
CA HIS A 228 -3.38 11.49 16.20
C HIS A 228 -2.30 10.70 15.43
N GLU A 229 -2.25 9.36 15.54
CA GLU A 229 -1.29 8.57 14.74
C GLU A 229 -1.74 8.35 13.30
N PHE A 230 -3.06 8.44 13.04
CA PHE A 230 -3.58 8.50 11.67
C PHE A 230 -3.20 9.82 11.00
N ALA A 231 -3.17 10.93 11.76
CA ALA A 231 -2.81 12.26 11.27
C ALA A 231 -1.43 12.31 10.59
N ARG A 232 -0.48 11.47 11.02
CA ARG A 232 0.84 11.34 10.37
C ARG A 232 0.74 11.09 8.86
N GLN A 233 -0.26 10.34 8.40
CA GLN A 233 -0.43 10.03 6.99
C GLN A 233 -0.83 11.24 6.14
N TYR A 234 -1.19 12.35 6.79
CA TYR A 234 -1.67 13.59 6.18
C TYR A 234 -0.81 14.80 6.58
N GLU A 235 0.21 14.61 7.42
CA GLU A 235 1.15 15.67 7.82
C GLU A 235 2.03 16.08 6.65
N TRP A 236 1.91 17.34 6.21
CA TRP A 236 2.60 17.86 5.02
C TRP A 236 4.13 17.71 5.10
N SER A 237 4.69 17.88 6.31
CA SER A 237 6.13 17.86 6.59
C SER A 237 6.79 16.49 6.44
N THR A 238 6.01 15.42 6.29
CA THR A 238 6.53 14.06 6.06
C THR A 238 7.01 13.85 4.62
N CYS A 239 6.62 14.73 3.69
CA CYS A 239 6.91 14.63 2.25
C CYS A 239 6.43 13.33 1.57
N LYS A 240 5.64 12.51 2.27
CA LYS A 240 5.08 11.23 1.81
C LYS A 240 3.55 11.19 1.89
N SER A 241 2.95 12.17 2.55
CA SER A 241 1.51 12.25 2.84
C SER A 241 0.68 12.77 1.66
N GLN A 242 1.29 13.52 0.75
CA GLN A 242 0.57 14.19 -0.33
C GLN A 242 -0.16 13.19 -1.25
N PRO A 243 0.39 12.02 -1.63
CA PRO A 243 -0.34 11.02 -2.40
C PRO A 243 -1.61 10.46 -1.72
N ASN A 244 -1.76 10.61 -0.40
CA ASN A 244 -2.93 10.16 0.36
C ASN A 244 -4.12 11.13 0.26
N CYS A 245 -4.00 12.20 -0.53
CA CYS A 245 -5.10 13.11 -0.82
C CYS A 245 -5.26 13.22 -2.33
N LEU A 246 -6.42 12.82 -2.83
CA LEU A 246 -6.78 12.90 -4.23
C LEU A 246 -7.77 14.04 -4.45
N LYS A 247 -7.86 14.49 -5.69
CA LYS A 247 -8.94 15.32 -6.20
C LYS A 247 -9.81 14.46 -7.11
N ARG A 248 -11.08 14.31 -6.73
CA ARG A 248 -12.09 13.59 -7.50
C ARG A 248 -12.22 14.22 -8.88
N GLN A 249 -12.36 13.40 -9.92
CA GLN A 249 -12.85 13.90 -11.19
C GLN A 249 -14.34 14.23 -10.99
N MET A 250 -14.72 15.48 -11.20
CA MET A 250 -16.14 15.80 -11.26
C MET A 250 -16.67 15.19 -12.56
N MET A 251 -17.44 14.11 -12.46
CA MET A 251 -18.37 13.80 -13.55
C MET A 251 -19.32 14.99 -13.65
N ASN A 252 -19.50 15.51 -14.86
CA ASN A 252 -20.48 16.54 -15.21
C ASN A 252 -21.92 16.00 -15.02
N ALA A 253 -22.30 15.69 -13.80
CA ALA A 253 -23.62 15.26 -13.36
C ALA A 253 -23.68 15.66 -11.87
N GLU A 254 -23.85 16.94 -11.55
CA GLU A 254 -25.15 17.59 -11.35
C GLU A 254 -25.02 19.12 -11.57
N CYS A 255 -24.66 19.54 -12.79
CA CYS A 255 -24.95 20.91 -13.25
C CYS A 255 -25.96 20.85 -14.39
N GLY A 256 -27.04 20.09 -14.16
CA GLY A 256 -28.32 20.36 -14.78
C GLY A 256 -29.09 21.23 -13.78
N THR A 257 -29.46 22.44 -14.18
CA THR A 257 -30.25 23.43 -13.40
C THR A 257 -29.55 24.12 -12.21
N ARG A 258 -28.44 24.82 -12.47
CA ARG A 258 -28.30 26.18 -11.92
C ARG A 258 -28.08 27.15 -13.08
N ASN A 259 -29.00 28.10 -13.19
CA ASN A 259 -29.14 29.03 -14.29
C ASN A 259 -27.82 29.74 -14.60
N ALA A 260 -27.38 29.65 -15.85
CA ALA A 260 -26.21 30.36 -16.40
C ALA A 260 -26.39 31.90 -16.48
N GLU A 261 -27.33 32.47 -15.74
CA GLU A 261 -27.63 33.90 -15.73
C GLU A 261 -27.26 34.60 -14.41
N SER A 262 -26.93 33.88 -13.33
CA SER A 262 -26.58 34.50 -12.03
C SER A 262 -25.08 34.74 -11.80
N ASP A 263 -24.19 34.28 -12.67
CA ASP A 263 -22.72 34.31 -12.46
C ASP A 263 -21.99 35.47 -13.15
N ARG A 264 -22.68 36.53 -13.58
CA ARG A 264 -22.06 37.72 -14.23
C ARG A 264 -21.37 38.70 -13.26
N GLY A 265 -20.99 38.27 -12.07
CA GLY A 265 -20.35 39.13 -11.06
C GLY A 265 -19.19 38.50 -10.29
N VAL A 266 -18.87 37.22 -10.50
CA VAL A 266 -17.80 36.54 -9.77
C VAL A 266 -16.50 36.64 -10.57
N SER A 267 -15.44 37.16 -9.94
CA SER A 267 -14.12 37.25 -10.57
C SER A 267 -13.65 35.85 -11.02
N PRO A 268 -13.09 35.69 -12.24
CA PRO A 268 -12.58 34.41 -12.73
C PRO A 268 -11.59 33.71 -11.78
N GLN A 269 -10.89 34.49 -10.94
CA GLN A 269 -9.97 33.98 -9.93
C GLN A 269 -10.69 33.33 -8.73
N LEU A 270 -11.84 33.87 -8.31
CA LEU A 270 -12.67 33.28 -7.25
C LEU A 270 -13.30 31.97 -7.73
N GLN A 271 -13.80 31.95 -8.96
CA GLN A 271 -14.35 30.73 -9.59
C GLN A 271 -13.27 29.64 -9.75
N ALA A 272 -12.05 30.02 -10.14
CA ALA A 272 -10.91 29.11 -10.19
C ALA A 272 -10.49 28.59 -8.80
N GLN A 273 -10.59 29.41 -7.75
CA GLN A 273 -10.25 29.03 -6.38
C GLN A 273 -11.30 28.08 -5.77
N GLU A 274 -12.59 28.31 -5.99
CA GLU A 274 -13.67 27.39 -5.57
C GLU A 274 -13.59 26.05 -6.30
N SER A 275 -13.37 26.07 -7.62
CA SER A 275 -13.11 24.86 -8.41
C SER A 275 -11.81 24.14 -8.00
N SER A 276 -10.82 24.88 -7.47
CA SER A 276 -9.56 24.30 -6.99
C SER A 276 -9.71 23.55 -5.67
N ALA A 277 -10.55 24.06 -4.75
CA ALA A 277 -10.80 23.47 -3.43
C ALA A 277 -11.80 22.31 -3.44
N ALA A 278 -12.70 22.27 -4.42
CA ALA A 278 -13.72 21.24 -4.48
C ALA A 278 -13.17 19.84 -4.83
N GLY A 279 -13.80 18.80 -4.28
CA GLY A 279 -13.54 17.40 -4.61
C GLY A 279 -12.27 16.80 -4.00
N LEU A 280 -11.63 17.47 -3.02
CA LEU A 280 -10.52 16.90 -2.26
C LEU A 280 -11.00 15.76 -1.36
N VAL A 281 -10.30 14.63 -1.40
CA VAL A 281 -10.62 13.44 -0.63
C VAL A 281 -9.37 12.81 -0.03
N ALA A 282 -9.41 12.57 1.28
CA ALA A 282 -8.42 11.78 1.99
C ALA A 282 -8.64 10.28 1.72
N VAL A 283 -7.57 9.62 1.28
CA VAL A 283 -7.50 8.18 1.02
C VAL A 283 -6.38 7.56 1.87
N ASP A 284 -6.32 6.22 1.87
CA ASP A 284 -5.33 5.40 2.58
C ASP A 284 -5.12 5.72 4.07
N PHE A 285 -5.92 5.05 4.91
CA PHE A 285 -5.88 5.18 6.37
C PHE A 285 -5.01 4.11 7.04
N ARG A 286 -4.22 3.32 6.28
CA ARG A 286 -3.44 2.20 6.84
C ARG A 286 -1.96 2.53 6.82
N ALA A 287 -1.40 2.74 8.01
CA ALA A 287 0.03 2.95 8.16
C ALA A 287 0.81 1.71 7.71
N GLY A 288 1.73 1.89 6.76
CA GLY A 288 2.54 0.80 6.25
C GLY A 288 3.74 0.42 7.10
N LEU A 289 4.23 1.33 7.96
CA LEU A 289 5.45 1.15 8.76
C LEU A 289 5.27 1.71 10.16
N ALA A 290 5.79 0.99 11.17
CA ALA A 290 5.96 1.52 12.53
C ALA A 290 7.06 2.58 12.53
N LEU A 291 6.85 3.66 13.28
CA LEU A 291 7.85 4.70 13.45
C LEU A 291 8.62 4.46 14.75
N LEU A 292 9.86 4.04 14.61
CA LEU A 292 10.79 3.78 15.70
C LEU A 292 11.49 5.09 16.12
N PRO A 293 11.85 5.25 17.40
CA PRO A 293 12.39 6.50 17.91
C PRO A 293 13.76 6.88 17.31
N PHE A 294 14.50 5.90 16.80
CA PHE A 294 15.84 6.06 16.21
C PHE A 294 15.86 5.95 14.68
N LEU A 295 14.71 5.78 14.03
CA LEU A 295 14.62 5.61 12.58
C LEU A 295 13.57 6.55 11.95
N PRO A 296 13.82 7.88 11.95
CA PRO A 296 12.94 8.81 11.25
C PRO A 296 13.00 8.54 9.75
N MET A 297 11.84 8.33 9.14
CA MET A 297 11.73 8.03 7.71
C MET A 297 11.58 9.30 6.86
N SER A 298 11.45 10.47 7.49
CA SER A 298 11.32 11.79 6.92
C SER A 298 11.66 12.87 7.97
N PRO A 299 11.94 14.12 7.55
CA PRO A 299 12.18 15.21 8.50
C PRO A 299 10.99 15.47 9.44
N GLY A 300 9.76 15.33 8.95
CA GLY A 300 8.55 15.47 9.76
C GLY A 300 8.43 14.42 10.86
N ASP A 301 8.99 13.22 10.66
CA ASP A 301 8.92 12.13 11.63
C ASP A 301 9.65 12.43 12.94
N VAL A 302 10.72 13.24 12.91
CA VAL A 302 11.45 13.63 14.13
C VAL A 302 10.52 14.36 15.10
N LYS A 303 9.75 15.33 14.59
CA LYS A 303 8.75 16.06 15.39
C LYS A 303 7.68 15.13 15.93
N LEU A 304 7.24 14.16 15.12
CA LEU A 304 6.21 13.19 15.52
C LEU A 304 6.71 12.22 16.60
N ILE A 305 7.97 11.80 16.51
CA ILE A 305 8.64 10.98 17.53
C ILE A 305 8.69 11.75 18.84
N CYS A 306 9.18 13.00 18.84
CA CYS A 306 9.23 13.82 20.06
C CYS A 306 7.84 14.00 20.69
N LYS A 307 6.81 14.28 19.86
CA LYS A 307 5.42 14.37 20.34
C LYS A 307 4.89 13.03 20.86
N GLY A 308 5.29 11.90 20.26
CA GLY A 308 4.95 10.56 20.73
C GLY A 308 5.53 10.27 22.11
N LEU A 309 6.82 10.56 22.28
CA LEU A 309 7.53 10.43 23.56
C LEU A 309 6.88 11.28 24.66
N GLY A 310 6.52 12.52 24.35
CA GLY A 310 5.78 13.39 25.28
C GLY A 310 4.41 12.86 25.72
N ARG A 311 3.87 11.86 25.01
CA ARG A 311 2.59 11.18 25.34
C ARG A 311 2.80 9.78 25.90
N GLY A 312 4.05 9.39 26.18
CA GLY A 312 4.41 8.05 26.66
C GLY A 312 4.46 6.97 25.58
N SER A 313 4.38 7.33 24.29
CA SER A 313 4.47 6.37 23.17
C SER A 313 5.86 6.37 22.55
N LEU A 314 6.62 5.31 22.83
CA LEU A 314 7.97 5.10 22.28
C LEU A 314 7.95 4.78 20.78
N VAL A 315 6.89 4.10 20.31
CA VAL A 315 6.75 3.65 18.92
C VAL A 315 5.37 4.07 18.42
N GLN A 316 5.33 4.84 17.33
CA GLN A 316 4.06 5.32 16.77
C GLN A 316 3.57 4.40 15.64
N PHE A 317 2.38 3.85 15.81
CA PHE A 317 1.68 3.04 14.81
C PHE A 317 0.19 2.94 15.14
N ASP A 318 -0.64 3.59 14.30
CA ASP A 318 -2.10 3.49 14.22
C ASP A 318 -2.92 3.57 15.53
N ARG A 319 -2.36 4.11 16.61
CA ARG A 319 -3.04 4.26 17.91
C ARG A 319 -3.89 5.54 17.97
N GLY A 320 -5.13 5.39 18.41
CA GLY A 320 -6.04 6.49 18.71
C GLY A 320 -6.29 6.67 20.21
N ASN A 321 -6.79 7.83 20.61
CA ASN A 321 -7.28 8.08 21.96
C ASN A 321 -8.82 7.96 21.95
N LEU A 322 -9.34 6.87 22.53
CA LEU A 322 -10.77 6.58 22.55
C LEU A 322 -11.55 7.56 23.44
N ASP A 323 -11.00 7.96 24.58
CA ASP A 323 -11.66 8.93 25.48
C ASP A 323 -11.90 10.27 24.76
N ARG A 324 -10.90 10.72 23.97
CA ARG A 324 -11.02 11.94 23.17
C ARG A 324 -12.02 11.79 22.02
N LEU A 325 -12.08 10.62 21.40
CA LEU A 325 -13.10 10.31 20.40
C LEU A 325 -14.50 10.35 21.02
N GLU A 326 -14.68 9.79 22.21
CA GLU A 326 -15.94 9.81 22.94
C GLU A 326 -16.37 11.23 23.28
N CYS A 327 -15.46 12.06 23.79
CA CYS A 327 -15.73 13.47 24.03
C CYS A 327 -16.14 14.20 22.74
N PHE A 328 -15.47 13.93 21.61
CA PHE A 328 -15.82 14.52 20.33
C PHE A 328 -17.20 14.09 19.84
N VAL A 329 -17.52 12.80 19.95
CA VAL A 329 -18.83 12.23 19.58
C VAL A 329 -19.93 12.79 20.48
N ALA A 330 -19.70 12.89 21.79
CA ALA A 330 -20.65 13.46 22.73
C ALA A 330 -20.94 14.94 22.44
N ALA A 331 -19.91 15.72 22.07
CA ALA A 331 -20.07 17.12 21.66
C ALA A 331 -20.87 17.30 20.36
N HIS A 332 -20.97 16.27 19.53
CA HIS A 332 -21.69 16.25 18.26
C HIS A 332 -22.75 15.14 18.21
N SER A 333 -23.41 14.88 19.34
CA SER A 333 -24.27 13.71 19.53
C SER A 333 -25.35 13.56 18.46
N THR A 334 -25.98 14.67 18.04
CA THR A 334 -27.02 14.64 17.00
C THR A 334 -26.50 14.12 15.65
N GLN A 335 -25.26 14.45 15.30
CA GLN A 335 -24.64 14.04 14.03
C GLN A 335 -24.09 12.61 14.08
N PHE A 336 -23.94 12.01 15.27
CA PHE A 336 -23.41 10.66 15.48
C PHE A 336 -24.44 9.67 16.04
N ALA A 337 -25.72 10.05 16.13
CA ALA A 337 -26.78 9.22 16.72
C ALA A 337 -26.89 7.82 16.07
N ASP A 338 -26.60 7.69 14.77
CA ASP A 338 -26.60 6.43 14.02
C ASP A 338 -25.32 5.59 14.18
N MET A 339 -24.32 6.08 14.91
CA MET A 339 -22.98 5.48 15.01
C MET A 339 -22.63 4.92 16.39
N GLU A 340 -23.52 4.98 17.38
CA GLU A 340 -23.26 4.48 18.74
C GLU A 340 -22.80 3.00 18.75
N GLY A 341 -23.46 2.15 17.96
CA GLY A 341 -23.06 0.75 17.81
C GLY A 341 -21.69 0.57 17.17
N MET A 342 -21.31 1.44 16.22
CA MET A 342 -19.98 1.40 15.60
C MET A 342 -18.89 1.86 16.57
N LEU A 343 -19.19 2.85 17.42
CA LEU A 343 -18.27 3.31 18.46
C LEU A 343 -18.06 2.21 19.51
N ALA A 344 -19.11 1.52 19.96
CA ALA A 344 -18.99 0.39 20.86
C ALA A 344 -18.14 -0.75 20.24
N GLU A 345 -18.42 -1.10 18.99
CA GLU A 345 -17.63 -2.10 18.27
C GLU A 345 -16.15 -1.68 18.11
N LEU A 346 -15.88 -0.39 17.91
CA LEU A 346 -14.51 0.12 17.82
C LEU A 346 -13.76 -0.11 19.12
N LYS A 347 -14.38 0.18 20.28
CA LYS A 347 -13.77 -0.05 21.59
C LYS A 347 -13.43 -1.53 21.80
N ASP A 348 -14.33 -2.43 21.44
CA ASP A 348 -14.11 -3.88 21.55
C ASP A 348 -13.00 -4.38 20.61
N ALA A 349 -13.01 -3.90 19.37
CA ALA A 349 -11.99 -4.24 18.37
C ALA A 349 -10.61 -3.71 18.78
N GLU A 350 -10.52 -2.46 19.25
CA GLU A 350 -9.29 -1.86 19.80
C GLU A 350 -8.80 -2.62 21.03
N CYS A 351 -9.70 -2.98 21.96
CA CYS A 351 -9.32 -3.75 23.15
C CYS A 351 -8.70 -5.11 22.76
N THR A 352 -9.32 -5.83 21.83
CA THR A 352 -8.80 -7.11 21.32
C THR A 352 -7.48 -6.91 20.58
N TYR A 353 -7.40 -5.89 19.72
CA TYR A 353 -6.21 -5.56 18.96
C TYR A 353 -5.03 -5.20 19.88
N ARG A 354 -5.16 -4.24 20.79
CA ARG A 354 -4.04 -3.79 21.64
C ARG A 354 -3.57 -4.83 22.65
N ASN A 355 -4.43 -5.78 23.01
CA ASN A 355 -4.09 -6.92 23.88
C ASN A 355 -3.69 -8.19 23.10
N SER A 356 -3.52 -8.11 21.78
CA SER A 356 -3.17 -9.28 20.93
C SER A 356 -1.68 -9.58 20.84
N ILE A 357 -0.84 -8.65 21.31
CA ILE A 357 0.62 -8.68 21.19
C ILE A 357 1.28 -8.28 22.52
N PRO A 358 2.57 -8.62 22.72
CA PRO A 358 3.27 -8.23 23.93
C PRO A 358 3.28 -6.71 24.14
N ASP A 359 3.62 -5.92 23.11
CA ASP A 359 3.72 -4.45 23.17
C ASP A 359 4.32 -3.99 24.51
N ILE A 360 5.58 -4.36 24.75
CA ILE A 360 6.25 -4.15 26.04
C ILE A 360 6.18 -2.68 26.47
N THR A 361 6.19 -1.79 25.48
CA THR A 361 6.14 -0.33 25.66
C THR A 361 4.82 0.21 26.22
N HIS A 362 3.73 -0.57 26.19
CA HIS A 362 2.43 -0.13 26.73
C HIS A 362 1.82 -1.12 27.73
N ASN A 363 2.10 -2.42 27.61
CA ASN A 363 1.58 -3.42 28.55
C ASN A 363 2.45 -3.54 29.81
N HIS A 364 3.75 -3.28 29.72
CA HIS A 364 4.68 -3.25 30.86
C HIS A 364 4.46 -4.42 31.85
N VAL A 365 4.21 -4.09 33.12
CA VAL A 365 3.98 -5.05 34.22
C VAL A 365 2.76 -5.95 34.03
N ARG A 366 1.77 -5.57 33.19
CA ARG A 366 0.59 -6.41 32.91
C ARG A 366 1.00 -7.74 32.28
N LEU A 367 2.13 -7.80 31.58
CA LEU A 367 2.67 -9.03 31.02
C LEU A 367 3.06 -10.06 32.08
N LEU A 368 3.32 -9.64 33.32
CA LEU A 368 3.75 -10.53 34.40
C LEU A 368 2.58 -11.21 35.13
N TYR A 369 1.39 -10.59 35.15
CA TYR A 369 0.28 -11.08 35.98
C TYR A 369 -1.08 -11.16 35.28
N SER A 370 -1.29 -10.49 34.14
CA SER A 370 -2.61 -10.41 33.52
C SER A 370 -2.94 -11.68 32.72
N GLY A 371 -3.66 -12.61 33.36
CA GLY A 371 -4.17 -13.81 32.69
C GLY A 371 -5.09 -13.51 31.50
N ARG A 372 -5.87 -12.41 31.55
CA ARG A 372 -6.74 -11.96 30.45
C ARG A 372 -5.92 -11.49 29.24
N LEU A 373 -4.82 -10.78 29.46
CA LEU A 373 -3.91 -10.35 28.40
C LEU A 373 -3.32 -11.55 27.68
N TRP A 374 -2.74 -12.49 28.44
CA TRP A 374 -2.18 -13.72 27.87
C TRP A 374 -3.21 -14.57 27.12
N ALA A 375 -4.43 -14.70 27.66
CA ALA A 375 -5.51 -15.40 26.98
C ALA A 375 -5.85 -14.75 25.62
N THR A 376 -5.90 -13.42 25.58
CA THR A 376 -6.17 -12.64 24.35
C THR A 376 -5.03 -12.77 23.35
N MET A 377 -3.78 -12.69 23.81
CA MET A 377 -2.58 -12.88 22.98
C MET A 377 -2.56 -14.26 22.33
N PHE A 378 -2.81 -15.33 23.09
CA PHE A 378 -2.83 -16.70 22.54
C PHE A 378 -3.98 -16.91 21.56
N ALA A 379 -5.19 -16.45 21.88
CA ALA A 379 -6.33 -16.54 20.97
C ALA A 379 -6.09 -15.78 19.65
N SER A 380 -5.47 -14.59 19.75
CA SER A 380 -5.11 -13.78 18.59
C SER A 380 -3.98 -14.40 17.78
N ALA A 381 -2.98 -15.02 18.43
CA ALA A 381 -1.91 -15.74 17.75
C ALA A 381 -2.45 -16.92 16.92
N VAL A 382 -3.36 -17.71 17.49
CA VAL A 382 -4.02 -18.81 16.77
C VAL A 382 -4.82 -18.28 15.57
N THR A 383 -5.58 -17.20 15.77
CA THR A 383 -6.31 -16.53 14.67
C THR A 383 -5.35 -16.07 13.58
N GLY A 384 -4.22 -15.45 13.94
CA GLY A 384 -3.20 -15.01 12.99
C GLY A 384 -2.44 -16.14 12.30
N TRP A 385 -2.34 -17.33 12.91
CA TRP A 385 -1.82 -18.52 12.24
C TRP A 385 -2.82 -19.08 11.24
N LYS A 386 -4.11 -19.08 11.57
CA LYS A 386 -5.19 -19.47 10.64
C LYS A 386 -5.24 -18.52 9.45
N VAL A 387 -5.28 -17.20 9.69
CA VAL A 387 -5.29 -16.17 8.64
C VAL A 387 -4.11 -16.34 7.69
N ARG A 388 -2.91 -16.63 8.19
CA ARG A 388 -1.71 -16.87 7.36
C ARG A 388 -1.69 -18.24 6.65
N GLY A 389 -2.70 -19.07 6.84
CA GLY A 389 -2.75 -20.43 6.30
C GLY A 389 -1.66 -21.34 6.86
N LEU A 390 -1.21 -21.13 8.11
CA LEU A 390 -0.26 -22.02 8.79
C LEU A 390 -0.95 -23.23 9.42
N ILE A 391 -2.23 -23.09 9.80
CA ILE A 391 -3.05 -24.11 10.45
C ILE A 391 -4.43 -24.17 9.81
N GLU A 392 -5.03 -25.36 9.78
CA GLU A 392 -6.43 -25.60 9.43
C GLU A 392 -7.37 -25.39 10.64
N GLU A 393 -8.69 -25.33 10.42
CA GLU A 393 -9.66 -25.04 11.50
C GLU A 393 -9.60 -26.05 12.65
N GLU A 394 -9.52 -27.35 12.34
CA GLU A 394 -9.44 -28.42 13.35
C GLU A 394 -8.23 -28.24 14.28
N ARG A 395 -7.08 -27.85 13.71
CA ARG A 395 -5.86 -27.58 14.49
C ARG A 395 -5.95 -26.26 15.24
N ALA A 396 -6.62 -25.26 14.68
CA ALA A 396 -6.90 -24.01 15.37
C ALA A 396 -7.77 -24.23 16.63
N GLU A 397 -8.81 -25.06 16.54
CA GLU A 397 -9.62 -25.43 17.70
C GLU A 397 -8.81 -26.16 18.77
N THR A 398 -7.95 -27.10 18.36
CA THR A 398 -7.06 -27.82 19.27
C THR A 398 -6.14 -26.86 20.04
N LEU A 399 -5.54 -25.89 19.33
CA LEU A 399 -4.67 -24.88 19.95
C LEU A 399 -5.45 -23.96 20.89
N ARG A 400 -6.67 -23.51 20.51
CA ARG A 400 -7.53 -22.67 21.38
C ARG A 400 -7.87 -23.36 22.71
N ARG A 401 -8.02 -24.69 22.72
CA ARG A 401 -8.32 -25.47 23.93
C ARG A 401 -7.10 -25.67 24.83
N ASN A 402 -5.87 -25.65 24.29
CA ASN A 402 -4.66 -25.96 25.03
C ASN A 402 -3.59 -24.85 24.92
N ARG A 403 -3.43 -24.09 26.01
CA ARG A 403 -2.46 -22.98 26.09
C ARG A 403 -1.01 -23.43 26.02
N LEU A 404 -0.66 -24.57 26.63
CA LEU A 404 0.70 -25.10 26.60
C LEU A 404 1.09 -25.47 25.17
N LEU A 405 0.19 -26.15 24.45
CA LEU A 405 0.40 -26.51 23.06
C LEU A 405 0.52 -25.26 22.17
N THR A 406 -0.30 -24.24 22.41
CA THR A 406 -0.20 -22.95 21.73
C THR A 406 1.16 -22.29 21.96
N PHE A 407 1.65 -22.29 23.20
CA PHE A 407 2.96 -21.75 23.53
C PHE A 407 4.10 -22.53 22.86
N LEU A 408 4.06 -23.86 22.89
CA LEU A 408 5.03 -24.70 22.18
C LEU A 408 4.99 -24.45 20.67
N PHE A 409 3.80 -24.33 20.08
CA PHE A 409 3.65 -24.01 18.66
C PHE A 409 4.24 -22.64 18.32
N PHE A 410 4.08 -21.65 19.21
CA PHE A 410 4.75 -20.36 19.08
C PHE A 410 6.28 -20.49 19.12
N LEU A 411 6.83 -21.22 20.08
CA LEU A 411 8.28 -21.43 20.21
C LEU A 411 8.89 -22.09 18.95
N VAL A 412 8.20 -23.08 18.37
CA VAL A 412 8.61 -23.68 17.09
C VAL A 412 8.71 -22.61 16.00
N GLY A 413 7.77 -21.66 15.95
CA GLY A 413 7.78 -20.56 15.00
C GLY A 413 8.94 -19.58 15.15
N CYS A 414 9.54 -19.50 16.34
CA CYS A 414 10.71 -18.67 16.62
C CYS A 414 12.01 -19.26 16.05
N ILE A 415 12.03 -20.55 15.68
CA ILE A 415 13.20 -21.18 15.07
C ILE A 415 13.45 -20.55 13.69
N PRO A 416 14.61 -19.92 13.46
CA PRO A 416 14.92 -19.29 12.18
C PRO A 416 14.84 -20.28 11.02
N LEU A 417 14.27 -19.85 9.90
CA LEU A 417 14.12 -20.60 8.63
C LEU A 417 13.24 -21.86 8.68
N ALA A 418 13.45 -22.76 9.65
CA ALA A 418 12.78 -24.05 9.76
C ALA A 418 11.47 -23.99 10.54
N GLY A 419 11.30 -23.03 11.46
CA GLY A 419 10.13 -22.95 12.34
C GLY A 419 8.80 -22.91 11.60
N ARG A 420 8.70 -22.04 10.58
CA ARG A 420 7.50 -21.94 9.74
C ARG A 420 7.21 -23.24 8.96
N MET A 421 8.25 -23.95 8.52
CA MET A 421 8.09 -25.22 7.81
C MET A 421 7.48 -26.28 8.74
N PHE A 422 8.00 -26.40 9.96
CA PHE A 422 7.45 -27.32 10.97
C PHE A 422 6.02 -26.94 11.37
N GLN A 423 5.73 -25.64 11.53
CA GLN A 423 4.37 -25.17 11.79
C GLN A 423 3.39 -25.55 10.67
N HIS A 424 3.77 -25.37 9.40
CA HIS A 424 2.94 -25.81 8.26
C HIS A 424 2.75 -27.31 8.22
N MET A 425 3.83 -28.06 8.45
CA MET A 425 3.77 -29.52 8.46
C MET A 425 2.90 -30.01 9.61
N TRP A 426 2.92 -29.43 10.81
CA TRP A 426 2.00 -29.87 11.86
C TRP A 426 0.57 -29.39 11.61
N GLY A 427 0.44 -28.13 11.16
CA GLY A 427 -0.81 -27.40 11.10
C GLY A 427 -1.73 -27.74 9.94
N ARG A 428 -1.19 -28.31 8.84
CA ARG A 428 -1.97 -28.58 7.62
C ARG A 428 -1.74 -29.97 7.05
N GLN A 429 -2.80 -30.60 6.57
CA GLN A 429 -2.73 -31.96 6.03
C GLN A 429 -2.07 -32.01 4.65
N ASP A 430 -2.37 -31.04 3.80
CA ASP A 430 -1.82 -30.91 2.44
C ASP A 430 -0.28 -30.81 2.45
N TRP A 431 0.29 -30.01 3.35
CA TRP A 431 1.73 -29.83 3.51
C TRP A 431 2.42 -31.08 4.08
N ARG A 432 1.79 -31.80 5.02
CA ARG A 432 2.31 -33.11 5.48
C ARG A 432 2.45 -34.08 4.34
N ARG A 433 1.36 -34.24 3.58
CA ARG A 433 1.32 -35.15 2.44
C ARG A 433 2.33 -34.73 1.38
N HIS A 434 2.47 -33.44 1.13
CA HIS A 434 3.46 -32.88 0.20
C HIS A 434 4.88 -33.27 0.57
N TYR A 435 5.33 -32.98 1.79
CA TYR A 435 6.70 -33.26 2.21
C TYR A 435 6.98 -34.75 2.35
N ALA A 436 6.04 -35.53 2.90
CA ALA A 436 6.18 -36.98 2.99
C ALA A 436 6.36 -37.63 1.60
N THR A 437 5.57 -37.19 0.62
CA THR A 437 5.64 -37.75 -0.74
C THR A 437 6.85 -37.27 -1.52
N ILE A 438 7.38 -36.08 -1.24
CA ILE A 438 8.66 -35.61 -1.80
C ILE A 438 9.79 -36.57 -1.44
N VAL A 439 9.84 -37.01 -0.18
CA VAL A 439 10.89 -37.91 0.30
C VAL A 439 10.66 -39.35 -0.18
N SER A 440 9.39 -39.79 -0.26
CA SER A 440 9.07 -41.17 -0.62
C SER A 440 8.97 -41.45 -2.12
N SER A 441 8.84 -40.44 -2.99
CA SER A 441 8.63 -40.63 -4.43
C SER A 441 9.45 -39.66 -5.28
N PHE A 442 10.43 -40.20 -6.00
CA PHE A 442 11.25 -39.43 -6.96
C PHE A 442 10.41 -38.81 -8.08
N ARG A 443 9.35 -39.51 -8.54
CA ARG A 443 8.40 -38.98 -9.52
C ARG A 443 7.71 -37.72 -8.99
N TYR A 444 7.24 -37.78 -7.75
CA TYR A 444 6.58 -36.65 -7.11
C TYR A 444 7.55 -35.50 -6.82
N PHE A 445 8.80 -35.80 -6.45
CA PHE A 445 9.86 -34.78 -6.32
C PHE A 445 10.04 -34.01 -7.64
N GLY A 446 10.10 -34.70 -8.78
CA GLY A 446 10.15 -34.07 -10.10
C GLY A 446 8.93 -33.18 -10.40
N GLN A 447 7.72 -33.64 -10.07
CA GLN A 447 6.49 -32.85 -10.19
C GLN A 447 6.52 -31.60 -9.29
N ALA A 448 6.94 -31.76 -8.02
CA ALA A 448 7.09 -30.67 -7.06
C ALA A 448 8.13 -29.64 -7.50
N PHE A 449 9.24 -30.09 -8.09
CA PHE A 449 10.25 -29.21 -8.64
C PHE A 449 9.71 -28.39 -9.82
N ARG A 450 9.03 -29.03 -10.79
CA ARG A 450 8.39 -28.32 -11.93
C ARG A 450 7.35 -27.31 -11.46
N ALA A 451 6.51 -27.68 -10.49
CA ALA A 451 5.54 -26.78 -9.89
C ALA A 451 6.23 -25.58 -9.22
N ARG A 452 7.33 -25.82 -8.50
CA ARG A 452 8.13 -24.76 -7.85
C ARG A 452 8.76 -23.80 -8.86
N VAL A 453 9.25 -24.33 -9.99
CA VAL A 453 9.80 -23.53 -11.10
C VAL A 453 8.72 -22.62 -11.68
N ALA A 454 7.55 -23.18 -12.03
CA ALA A 454 6.42 -22.39 -12.56
C ALA A 454 6.00 -21.27 -11.60
N GLU A 455 5.83 -21.58 -10.31
CA GLU A 455 5.49 -20.60 -9.26
C GLU A 455 6.54 -19.49 -9.14
N LYS A 456 7.83 -19.82 -9.20
CA LYS A 456 8.92 -18.84 -9.13
C LYS A 456 8.97 -17.95 -10.38
N LEU A 457 8.72 -18.51 -11.55
CA LEU A 457 8.71 -17.79 -12.82
C LEU A 457 7.59 -16.76 -12.89
N ILE A 458 6.41 -17.04 -12.32
CA ILE A 458 5.34 -16.05 -12.14
C ILE A 458 5.89 -14.84 -11.36
N GLY A 459 6.53 -15.08 -10.22
CA GLY A 459 7.12 -14.02 -9.41
C GLY A 459 8.26 -13.26 -10.10
N TRP A 460 9.06 -13.93 -10.94
CA TRP A 460 10.09 -13.28 -11.73
C TRP A 460 9.50 -12.43 -12.85
N HIS A 461 8.46 -12.91 -13.53
CA HIS A 461 7.75 -12.16 -14.54
C HIS A 461 7.08 -10.91 -13.96
N HIS A 462 6.43 -11.03 -12.80
CA HIS A 462 5.82 -9.90 -12.08
C HIS A 462 6.84 -8.80 -11.72
N SER A 463 8.07 -9.20 -11.39
CA SER A 463 9.15 -8.27 -11.03
C SER A 463 9.96 -7.78 -12.24
N GLY A 464 9.59 -8.19 -13.46
CA GLY A 464 10.29 -7.83 -14.69
C GLY A 464 11.69 -8.45 -14.80
N ARG A 465 11.99 -9.49 -14.02
CA ARG A 465 13.26 -10.25 -14.06
C ARG A 465 13.41 -11.08 -15.33
N VAL A 466 12.30 -11.55 -15.88
CA VAL A 466 12.23 -12.32 -17.12
C VAL A 466 11.06 -11.81 -17.95
N ASP A 467 11.26 -11.72 -19.27
CA ASP A 467 10.16 -11.51 -20.22
C ASP A 467 9.28 -12.77 -20.33
N GLY A 468 8.15 -12.63 -21.04
CA GLY A 468 7.15 -13.69 -21.16
C GLY A 468 7.67 -14.94 -21.89
N GLU A 469 8.30 -14.75 -23.05
CA GLU A 469 8.79 -15.86 -23.87
C GLU A 469 9.88 -16.67 -23.14
N ARG A 470 10.80 -15.98 -22.48
CA ARG A 470 11.86 -16.61 -21.68
C ARG A 470 11.31 -17.27 -20.43
N ALA A 471 10.27 -16.72 -19.80
CA ALA A 471 9.60 -17.37 -18.68
C ALA A 471 9.04 -18.74 -19.09
N LEU A 472 8.35 -18.83 -20.23
CA LEU A 472 7.82 -20.10 -20.72
C LEU A 472 8.94 -21.08 -21.10
N LYS A 473 10.00 -20.62 -21.79
CA LYS A 473 11.18 -21.45 -22.10
C LYS A 473 11.87 -22.01 -20.85
N LEU A 474 11.98 -21.22 -19.79
CA LEU A 474 12.55 -21.67 -18.51
C LEU A 474 11.63 -22.68 -17.80
N ALA A 475 10.32 -22.58 -17.97
CA ALA A 475 9.36 -23.55 -17.45
C ALA A 475 9.45 -24.89 -18.22
N ASP A 476 9.73 -24.87 -19.53
CA ASP A 476 9.97 -26.07 -20.34
C ASP A 476 11.31 -26.74 -20.04
N GLN A 477 12.30 -25.96 -19.58
CA GLN A 477 13.65 -26.44 -19.30
C GLN A 477 14.07 -26.15 -17.85
N PRO A 478 13.54 -26.90 -16.86
CA PRO A 478 13.76 -26.65 -15.43
C PRO A 478 15.23 -26.64 -14.98
N TRP A 479 16.14 -27.25 -15.73
CA TRP A 479 17.57 -27.21 -15.42
C TRP A 479 18.18 -25.83 -15.69
N ARG A 480 17.70 -25.08 -16.68
CA ARG A 480 18.16 -23.69 -16.94
C ARG A 480 17.76 -22.75 -15.82
N PHE A 481 16.62 -23.02 -15.18
CA PHE A 481 16.19 -22.28 -14.01
C PHE A 481 17.21 -22.35 -12.86
N LEU A 482 17.92 -23.48 -12.68
CA LEU A 482 18.93 -23.62 -11.63
C LEU A 482 20.09 -22.64 -11.81
N GLY A 483 20.49 -22.30 -13.05
CA GLY A 483 21.51 -21.28 -13.30
C GLY A 483 21.02 -19.86 -12.97
N HIS A 484 19.73 -19.57 -13.19
CA HIS A 484 19.14 -18.27 -12.87
C HIS A 484 18.85 -18.09 -11.37
N TRP A 485 18.67 -19.18 -10.63
CA TRP A 485 18.17 -19.15 -9.25
C TRP A 485 19.13 -18.45 -8.28
N PRO A 486 20.45 -18.73 -8.24
CA PRO A 486 21.39 -17.99 -7.39
C PRO A 486 21.40 -16.49 -7.70
N LEU A 487 21.35 -16.13 -8.99
CA LEU A 487 21.34 -14.73 -9.44
C LEU A 487 20.05 -13.99 -9.04
N SER A 488 18.99 -14.70 -8.65
CA SER A 488 17.73 -14.07 -8.23
C SER A 488 17.81 -13.33 -6.89
N LEU A 489 18.91 -13.49 -6.15
CA LEU A 489 19.24 -12.67 -4.98
C LEU A 489 19.51 -11.21 -5.34
N LEU A 490 19.99 -10.96 -6.57
CA LEU A 490 20.27 -9.61 -7.06
C LEU A 490 18.97 -8.83 -7.32
N PRO A 491 19.01 -7.49 -7.30
CA PRO A 491 17.93 -6.63 -7.80
C PRO A 491 17.43 -7.07 -9.19
N ALA A 492 16.13 -6.89 -9.46
CA ALA A 492 15.49 -7.43 -10.66
C ALA A 492 16.17 -6.98 -11.98
N VAL A 493 16.58 -5.72 -12.04
CA VAL A 493 17.27 -5.16 -13.20
C VAL A 493 18.64 -5.82 -13.40
N LEU A 494 19.43 -5.99 -12.34
CA LEU A 494 20.74 -6.64 -12.41
C LEU A 494 20.62 -8.12 -12.79
N HIS A 495 19.66 -8.83 -12.19
CA HIS A 495 19.36 -10.21 -12.54
C HIS A 495 19.02 -10.35 -14.03
N ARG A 496 18.15 -9.48 -14.55
CA ARG A 496 17.80 -9.49 -15.97
C ARG A 496 18.99 -9.13 -16.87
N SER A 497 19.79 -8.12 -16.51
CA SER A 497 20.97 -7.75 -17.29
C SER A 497 22.02 -8.87 -17.37
N LEU A 498 22.18 -9.69 -16.32
CA LEU A 498 23.11 -10.82 -16.36
C LEU A 498 22.57 -12.03 -17.14
N THR A 499 21.25 -12.16 -17.25
CA THR A 499 20.59 -13.32 -17.85
C THR A 499 20.04 -13.07 -19.26
N ASP A 500 19.93 -11.81 -19.65
CA ASP A 500 19.44 -11.35 -20.94
C ASP A 500 20.35 -10.31 -21.57
N TRP A 501 21.25 -10.76 -22.45
CA TRP A 501 22.20 -9.89 -23.14
C TRP A 501 21.51 -8.78 -23.97
N ARG A 502 20.34 -9.05 -24.55
CA ARG A 502 19.61 -8.03 -25.33
C ARG A 502 19.16 -6.89 -24.43
N PHE A 503 18.52 -7.22 -23.30
CA PHE A 503 18.15 -6.24 -22.29
C PHE A 503 19.36 -5.53 -21.69
N ALA A 504 20.47 -6.25 -21.43
CA ALA A 504 21.70 -5.67 -20.91
C ALA A 504 22.27 -4.61 -21.87
N ARG A 505 22.33 -4.93 -23.16
CA ARG A 505 22.78 -4.01 -24.21
C ARG A 505 21.86 -2.79 -24.30
N GLU A 506 20.54 -2.98 -24.30
CA GLU A 506 19.57 -1.88 -24.31
C GLU A 506 19.70 -0.98 -23.08
N LYS A 507 19.83 -1.57 -21.89
CA LYS A 507 20.02 -0.81 -20.64
C LYS A 507 21.35 -0.09 -20.60
N PHE A 508 22.42 -0.72 -21.07
CA PHE A 508 23.73 -0.08 -21.18
C PHE A 508 23.68 1.13 -22.13
N VAL A 509 23.04 0.97 -23.31
CA VAL A 509 22.80 2.07 -24.24
C VAL A 509 21.97 3.17 -23.57
N HIS A 510 20.90 2.82 -22.85
CA HIS A 510 20.04 3.79 -22.17
C HIS A 510 20.74 4.51 -21.00
N LEU A 511 21.63 3.85 -20.26
CA LEU A 511 22.32 4.45 -19.11
C LEU A 511 23.53 5.29 -19.53
N PHE A 512 24.33 4.81 -20.49
CA PHE A 512 25.62 5.43 -20.82
C PHE A 512 25.60 6.23 -22.13
N ILE A 513 24.87 5.76 -23.13
CA ILE A 513 24.90 6.35 -24.48
C ILE A 513 23.77 7.36 -24.66
N GLN A 514 22.57 7.03 -24.20
CA GLN A 514 21.38 7.86 -24.40
C GLN A 514 21.50 9.23 -23.71
N PRO A 515 22.02 9.38 -22.48
CA PRO A 515 22.18 10.70 -21.88
C PRO A 515 23.20 11.57 -22.63
N VAL A 516 24.30 10.97 -23.11
CA VAL A 516 25.30 11.66 -23.95
C VAL A 516 24.67 12.10 -25.27
N ARG A 517 23.94 11.20 -25.94
CA ARG A 517 23.20 11.53 -27.17
C ARG A 517 22.14 12.59 -26.94
N LEU A 518 21.39 12.53 -25.82
CA LEU A 518 20.42 13.56 -25.43
C LEU A 518 21.13 14.89 -25.16
N TYR A 519 22.32 14.89 -24.57
CA TYR A 519 23.07 16.12 -24.33
C TYR A 519 23.47 16.83 -25.64
N PHE A 520 23.95 16.08 -26.63
CA PHE A 520 24.46 16.64 -27.89
C PHE A 520 23.41 16.77 -29.02
N ASN A 521 22.38 15.93 -29.09
CA ASN A 521 21.40 15.92 -30.18
C ASN A 521 20.07 16.58 -29.78
N ALA A 522 19.74 17.71 -30.41
CA ALA A 522 18.49 18.42 -30.15
C ALA A 522 17.23 17.65 -30.59
N GLN A 523 17.22 17.10 -31.81
CA GLN A 523 16.09 16.33 -32.34
C GLN A 523 15.77 15.12 -31.46
N LEU A 524 16.79 14.45 -30.91
CA LEU A 524 16.58 13.32 -30.01
C LEU A 524 15.94 13.75 -28.68
N ARG A 525 16.28 14.93 -28.14
CA ARG A 525 15.63 15.46 -26.93
C ARG A 525 14.18 15.82 -27.18
N GLU A 526 13.88 16.42 -28.33
CA GLU A 526 12.52 16.73 -28.74
C GLU A 526 11.68 15.47 -28.86
N GLN A 527 12.19 14.45 -29.56
CA GLN A 527 11.51 13.16 -29.67
C GLN A 527 11.33 12.49 -28.31
N TRP A 528 12.35 12.52 -27.45
CA TRP A 528 12.27 11.95 -26.10
C TRP A 528 11.19 12.63 -25.26
N LEU A 529 11.07 13.96 -25.31
CA LEU A 529 10.00 14.69 -24.63
C LEU A 529 8.63 14.38 -25.25
N ARG A 530 8.51 14.27 -26.58
CA ARG A 530 7.26 13.86 -27.27
C ARG A 530 6.81 12.48 -26.82
N ASP A 531 7.73 11.52 -26.73
CA ASP A 531 7.44 10.17 -26.25
C ASP A 531 6.97 10.18 -24.79
N MET A 532 7.61 10.98 -23.92
CA MET A 532 7.19 11.17 -22.53
C MET A 532 5.79 11.81 -22.42
N VAL A 533 5.48 12.80 -23.27
CA VAL A 533 4.16 13.44 -23.31
C VAL A 533 3.10 12.44 -23.79
N ALA A 534 3.38 11.68 -24.84
CA ALA A 534 2.48 10.65 -25.36
C ALA A 534 2.22 9.54 -24.32
N GLU A 535 3.26 9.10 -23.61
CA GLU A 535 3.13 8.15 -22.50
C GLU A 535 2.29 8.75 -21.36
N GLY A 536 2.51 10.03 -21.03
CA GLY A 536 1.72 10.77 -20.05
C GLY A 536 0.24 10.88 -20.43
N GLN A 537 -0.05 11.17 -21.70
CA GLN A 537 -1.42 11.20 -22.25
C GLN A 537 -2.08 9.83 -22.16
N GLY A 538 -1.39 8.77 -22.62
CA GLY A 538 -1.90 7.40 -22.56
C GLY A 538 -2.15 6.89 -21.13
N LYS A 539 -1.47 7.48 -20.14
CA LYS A 539 -1.67 7.21 -18.71
C LYS A 539 -2.64 8.19 -18.03
N HIS A 540 -3.27 9.10 -18.78
CA HIS A 540 -4.13 10.17 -18.27
C HIS A 540 -3.46 11.06 -17.20
N MET A 541 -2.13 11.19 -17.27
CA MET A 541 -1.36 12.10 -16.41
C MET A 541 -1.39 13.55 -16.91
N LEU A 542 -1.65 13.75 -18.21
CA LEU A 542 -1.74 15.04 -18.88
C LEU A 542 -3.10 15.14 -19.57
N SER A 543 -3.72 16.32 -19.53
CA SER A 543 -4.87 16.60 -20.40
C SER A 543 -4.42 16.76 -21.85
N ASP A 544 -5.34 16.64 -22.80
CA ASP A 544 -5.04 16.87 -24.21
C ASP A 544 -4.58 18.31 -24.48
N ASP A 545 -5.06 19.26 -23.70
CA ASP A 545 -4.67 20.67 -23.81
C ASP A 545 -3.27 20.92 -23.25
N ASP A 546 -2.94 20.31 -22.10
CA ASP A 546 -1.59 20.37 -21.53
C ASP A 546 -0.57 19.74 -22.48
N ALA A 547 -0.89 18.56 -23.02
CA ALA A 547 -0.02 17.87 -23.96
C ALA A 547 0.20 18.67 -25.25
N ARG A 548 -0.86 19.29 -25.79
CA ARG A 548 -0.74 20.21 -26.95
C ARG A 548 0.11 21.43 -26.62
N THR A 549 -0.04 21.99 -25.42
CA THR A 549 0.75 23.15 -24.97
C THR A 549 2.22 22.79 -24.85
N ILE A 550 2.55 21.69 -24.16
CA ILE A 550 3.93 21.20 -24.03
C ILE A 550 4.53 20.96 -25.42
N GLN A 551 3.80 20.29 -26.32
CA GLN A 551 4.26 20.00 -27.69
C GLN A 551 4.57 21.27 -28.51
N ARG A 552 3.81 22.35 -28.33
CA ARG A 552 4.06 23.64 -29.00
C ARG A 552 5.33 24.33 -28.48
N GLN A 553 5.66 24.13 -27.21
CA GLN A 553 6.77 24.81 -26.54
C GLN A 553 8.08 24.00 -26.52
N ILE A 554 8.09 22.76 -27.04
CA ILE A 554 9.27 21.87 -27.02
C ILE A 554 10.57 22.55 -27.52
N ASN A 555 10.44 23.44 -28.50
CA ASN A 555 11.57 24.11 -29.14
C ASN A 555 12.08 25.33 -28.36
N GLU A 556 11.44 25.69 -27.25
CA GLU A 556 11.89 26.82 -26.43
C GLU A 556 13.30 26.56 -25.85
N PRO A 557 14.22 27.55 -25.92
CA PRO A 557 15.59 27.39 -25.45
C PRO A 557 15.70 26.95 -23.98
N TYR A 558 14.78 27.40 -23.14
CA TYR A 558 14.73 27.02 -21.73
C TYR A 558 14.42 25.53 -21.55
N ILE A 559 13.40 25.00 -22.24
CA ILE A 559 13.04 23.58 -22.21
C ILE A 559 14.19 22.72 -22.72
N GLN A 560 14.86 23.14 -23.79
CA GLN A 560 16.04 22.46 -24.31
C GLN A 560 17.20 22.43 -23.31
N LYS A 561 17.42 23.51 -22.56
CA LYS A 561 18.43 23.56 -21.48
C LYS A 561 18.03 22.67 -20.31
N TYR A 562 16.75 22.66 -19.92
CA TYR A 562 16.23 21.79 -18.87
C TYR A 562 16.43 20.31 -19.23
N LEU A 563 16.10 19.90 -20.45
CA LEU A 563 16.29 18.52 -20.91
C LEU A 563 17.77 18.10 -20.92
N LYS A 564 18.69 19.02 -21.24
CA LYS A 564 20.15 18.77 -21.09
C LYS A 564 20.53 18.55 -19.63
N CYS A 565 20.06 19.40 -18.71
CA CYS A 565 20.31 19.26 -17.28
C CYS A 565 19.73 17.95 -16.73
N LEU A 566 18.54 17.55 -17.17
CA LEU A 566 17.91 16.29 -16.80
C LEU A 566 18.74 15.09 -17.28
N ALA A 567 19.26 15.13 -18.51
CA ALA A 567 20.16 14.10 -19.04
C ALA A 567 21.46 14.00 -18.22
N VAL A 568 22.06 15.14 -17.86
CA VAL A 568 23.24 15.17 -16.96
C VAL A 568 22.89 14.60 -15.59
N HIS A 569 21.74 14.96 -15.03
CA HIS A 569 21.31 14.44 -13.72
C HIS A 569 21.16 12.92 -13.73
N LEU A 570 20.56 12.37 -14.80
CA LEU A 570 20.45 10.93 -15.02
C LEU A 570 21.83 10.23 -15.10
N CYS A 571 22.83 10.86 -15.71
CA CYS A 571 24.22 10.36 -15.65
C CYS A 571 24.77 10.39 -14.23
N THR A 572 24.57 11.49 -13.52
CA THR A 572 25.15 11.70 -12.19
C THR A 572 24.53 10.81 -11.14
N LEU A 573 23.27 10.40 -11.27
CA LEU A 573 22.62 9.48 -10.32
C LEU A 573 23.42 8.18 -10.16
N PHE A 574 23.93 7.60 -11.25
CA PHE A 574 24.77 6.42 -11.17
C PHE A 574 26.12 6.72 -10.49
N VAL A 575 26.74 7.85 -10.82
CA VAL A 575 28.01 8.27 -10.22
C VAL A 575 27.84 8.50 -8.72
N THR A 576 26.81 9.23 -8.29
CA THR A 576 26.54 9.53 -6.88
C THR A 576 26.25 8.26 -6.07
N GLU A 577 25.42 7.35 -6.58
CA GLU A 577 25.13 6.08 -5.91
C GLU A 577 26.38 5.18 -5.84
N ALA A 578 27.17 5.11 -6.92
CA ALA A 578 28.42 4.35 -6.92
C ALA A 578 29.46 4.95 -5.97
N THR A 579 29.62 6.28 -5.95
CA THR A 579 30.50 6.97 -5.00
C THR A 579 30.05 6.74 -3.56
N ALA A 580 28.75 6.88 -3.25
CA ALA A 580 28.22 6.64 -1.91
C ALA A 580 28.43 5.18 -1.45
N LEU A 581 28.15 4.20 -2.32
CA LEU A 581 28.40 2.79 -2.04
C LEU A 581 29.89 2.51 -1.84
N THR A 582 30.75 3.09 -2.67
CA THR A 582 32.20 2.91 -2.59
C THR A 582 32.74 3.51 -1.29
N LEU A 583 32.31 4.72 -0.92
CA LEU A 583 32.64 5.33 0.36
C LEU A 583 32.12 4.51 1.54
N ALA A 584 30.91 3.95 1.45
CA ALA A 584 30.36 3.08 2.49
C ALA A 584 31.16 1.78 2.64
N VAL A 585 31.54 1.13 1.53
CA VAL A 585 32.40 -0.07 1.54
C VAL A 585 33.77 0.28 2.11
N ILE A 586 34.41 1.35 1.64
CA ILE A 586 35.70 1.82 2.18
C ILE A 586 35.57 2.06 3.68
N TYR A 587 34.54 2.79 4.12
CA TYR A 587 34.30 3.10 5.52
C TYR A 587 34.15 1.83 6.38
N VAL A 588 33.35 0.85 5.94
CA VAL A 588 33.19 -0.44 6.63
C VAL A 588 34.49 -1.24 6.64
N THR A 589 35.21 -1.32 5.52
CA THR A 589 36.48 -2.05 5.45
C THR A 589 37.59 -1.41 6.28
N MET A 590 37.58 -0.09 6.43
CA MET A 590 38.56 0.65 7.24
C MET A 590 38.21 0.67 8.73
N HIS A 591 36.97 0.35 9.10
CA HIS A 591 36.52 0.28 10.49
C HIS A 591 36.01 -1.13 10.79
N SER A 592 36.92 -2.11 10.71
CA SER A 592 36.67 -3.52 11.07
C SER A 592 36.25 -3.74 12.53
N GLU A 593 36.31 -2.69 13.34
CA GLU A 593 35.86 -2.68 14.74
C GLU A 593 34.37 -2.33 14.88
N MET A 594 33.69 -1.97 13.79
CA MET A 594 32.23 -1.93 13.77
C MET A 594 31.67 -3.36 13.81
N PRO A 595 30.71 -3.65 14.70
CA PRO A 595 30.21 -5.00 14.95
C PRO A 595 29.47 -5.65 13.78
#